data_AF-A0A822IP84-F1
#
_entry.id   AF-A0A822IP84-F1
#
_cell.length_a   1.000
_cell.length_b   1.000
_cell.length_c   1.000
_cell.angle_alpha   90.00
_cell.angle_beta   90.00
_cell.angle_gamma   90.00
#
_symmetry.space_group_name_H-M   'P 1'
#
loop_
_entity.id
_entity.type
_entity.pdbx_description
1 polymer ?
#
loop_
_entity_poly.entity_id
_entity_poly.type
_entity_poly.pdbx_seq_one_letter_code
_entity_poly.pdbx_strand_id
1 'polypeptide(L)'
;MTVIHIKDDTKELLMKFMAEIRQKEKKRVSYDETIKYLLEGGKRKNKKKLLPLFGCIEKGQAYKDLEELRLLDEKRFERLSRSRS
;
A
#
# COMPACT_ATOMS: atom_id res chain seq x y z
N MET A 1 -1.51 1.59 -22.84
CA MET A 1 -0.57 2.71 -22.97
C MET A 1 -1.30 3.95 -22.50
N THR A 2 -0.86 4.56 -21.40
CA THR A 2 -1.51 5.75 -20.83
C THR A 2 -0.54 6.91 -21.00
N VAL A 3 -0.99 7.98 -21.66
CA VAL A 3 -0.16 9.18 -21.86
C VAL A 3 -0.35 10.09 -20.66
N ILE A 4 0.73 10.34 -19.94
CA ILE A 4 0.75 11.29 -18.83
C ILE A 4 1.54 12.51 -19.31
N HIS A 5 0.88 13.65 -19.38
CA HIS A 5 1.56 14.91 -19.64
C HIS A 5 2.22 15.40 -18.36
N ILE A 6 3.53 15.63 -18.42
CA ILE A 6 4.33 16.07 -17.29
C ILE A 6 5.07 17.35 -17.72
N LYS A 7 5.18 18.32 -16.81
CA LYS A 7 6.00 19.52 -17.02
C LYS A 7 7.48 19.16 -17.11
N ASP A 8 8.25 19.99 -17.81
CA ASP A 8 9.68 19.76 -18.03
C ASP A 8 10.47 19.70 -16.72
N ASP A 9 10.17 20.56 -15.74
CA ASP A 9 10.79 20.54 -14.40
C ASP A 9 10.64 19.18 -13.71
N THR A 10 9.46 18.59 -13.80
CA THR A 10 9.17 17.28 -13.20
C THR A 10 9.87 16.15 -13.96
N LYS A 11 10.08 16.31 -15.27
CA LYS A 11 10.82 15.37 -16.10
C LYS A 11 12.30 15.36 -15.71
N GLU A 12 12.90 16.52 -15.45
CA GLU A 12 14.26 16.61 -14.93
C GLU A 12 14.41 15.93 -13.57
N LEU A 13 13.45 16.14 -12.66
CA LEU A 13 13.43 15.46 -11.36
C LEU A 13 13.34 13.94 -11.52
N LEU A 14 12.48 13.45 -12.41
CA LEU A 14 12.38 12.02 -12.72
C LEU A 14 13.71 11.45 -13.26
N MET A 15 14.43 12.19 -14.11
CA MET A 15 15.75 11.77 -14.59
C MET A 15 16.80 11.69 -13.46
N LYS A 16 16.78 12.65 -12.52
CA LYS A 16 17.65 12.61 -11.34
C LYS A 16 17.34 11.39 -10.48
N PHE A 17 16.07 11.14 -10.19
CA PHE A 17 15.64 9.95 -9.44
C PHE A 17 16.01 8.64 -10.15
N MET A 18 15.92 8.57 -11.48
CA MET A 18 16.40 7.43 -12.23
C MET A 18 17.88 7.16 -12.02
N ALA A 19 18.71 8.22 -12.03
CA ALA A 19 20.15 8.06 -11.83
C ALA A 19 20.45 7.48 -10.43
N GLU A 20 19.75 7.98 -9.40
CA GLU A 20 19.87 7.47 -8.04
C GLU A 20 19.45 6.00 -7.92
N ILE A 21 18.30 5.62 -8.51
CA ILE A 21 17.83 4.23 -8.46
C ILE A 21 18.78 3.31 -9.25
N ARG A 22 19.26 3.75 -10.41
CA ARG A 22 20.26 2.99 -11.20
C ARG A 22 21.54 2.74 -10.40
N GLN A 23 22.04 3.74 -9.69
CA GLN A 23 23.22 3.62 -8.85
C GLN A 23 22.99 2.64 -7.69
N LYS A 24 21.78 2.67 -7.10
CA LYS A 24 21.42 1.85 -5.95
C LYS A 24 21.14 0.39 -6.32
N GLU A 25 20.45 0.12 -7.42
CA GLU A 25 20.02 -1.23 -7.82
C GLU A 25 20.91 -1.89 -8.88
N LYS A 26 21.93 -1.18 -9.40
CA LYS A 26 22.84 -1.64 -10.48
C LYS A 26 22.12 -2.20 -11.71
N LYS A 27 20.89 -1.75 -11.97
CA LYS A 27 20.06 -2.16 -13.11
C LYS A 27 19.70 -0.96 -13.96
N ARG A 28 19.39 -1.19 -15.25
CA ARG A 28 18.75 -0.17 -16.09
C ARG A 28 17.31 0.03 -15.61
N VAL A 29 16.96 1.27 -15.32
CA VAL A 29 15.62 1.65 -14.82
C VAL A 29 14.94 2.55 -15.84
N SER A 30 13.70 2.23 -16.16
CA SER A 30 12.80 2.96 -17.06
C SER A 30 11.92 3.98 -16.32
N TYR A 31 11.24 4.88 -17.05
CA TYR A 31 10.34 5.87 -16.45
C TYR A 31 9.21 5.19 -15.68
N ASP A 32 8.68 4.10 -16.24
CA ASP A 32 7.59 3.36 -15.62
C ASP A 32 8.02 2.69 -14.30
N GLU A 33 9.23 2.11 -14.25
CA GLU A 33 9.79 1.54 -13.02
C GLU A 33 10.09 2.61 -11.97
N THR A 34 10.58 3.77 -12.39
CA THR A 34 10.85 4.89 -11.49
C THR A 34 9.56 5.43 -10.88
N ILE A 35 8.50 5.58 -11.69
CA ILE A 35 7.18 6.00 -11.23
C ILE A 35 6.61 4.96 -10.26
N LYS A 36 6.69 3.66 -10.60
CA LYS A 36 6.27 2.57 -9.70
C LYS A 36 7.02 2.62 -8.36
N TYR A 37 8.34 2.81 -8.40
CA TYR A 37 9.16 2.92 -7.19
C TYR A 37 8.74 4.10 -6.31
N LEU A 38 8.51 5.27 -6.91
CA LEU A 38 8.04 6.46 -6.20
C LEU A 38 6.64 6.26 -5.60
N LEU A 39 5.72 5.63 -6.35
CA LEU A 39 4.38 5.30 -5.86
C LEU A 39 4.42 4.28 -4.72
N GLU A 40 5.26 3.26 -4.80
CA GLU A 40 5.47 2.31 -3.70
C GLU A 40 6.09 2.98 -2.47
N GLY A 41 7.10 3.82 -2.66
CA GLY A 41 7.72 4.59 -1.60
C GLY A 41 6.72 5.52 -0.90
N GLY A 42 5.86 6.17 -1.68
CA GLY A 42 4.73 6.98 -1.17
C GLY A 42 3.73 6.15 -0.38
N LYS A 43 3.30 4.98 -0.89
CA LYS A 43 2.42 4.04 -0.18
C LYS A 43 3.02 3.56 1.14
N ARG A 44 4.33 3.26 1.17
CA ARG A 44 5.04 2.85 2.40
C ARG A 44 5.13 3.99 3.41
N LYS A 45 5.39 5.23 2.96
CA LYS A 45 5.38 6.43 3.82
C LYS A 45 3.98 6.71 4.37
N ASN A 46 2.92 6.54 3.58
CA ASN A 46 1.54 6.68 4.05
C ASN A 46 1.15 5.59 5.05
N LYS A 47 1.56 4.32 4.85
CA LYS A 47 1.38 3.28 5.87
C LYS A 47 2.05 3.63 7.20
N LYS A 48 3.27 4.19 7.16
CA LYS A 48 3.96 4.67 8.37
C LYS A 48 3.26 5.85 9.05
N LYS A 49 2.57 6.71 8.29
CA LYS A 49 1.75 7.81 8.84
C LYS A 49 0.37 7.36 9.33
N LEU A 50 -0.14 6.24 8.81
CA LEU A 50 -1.38 5.62 9.26
C LEU A 50 -1.20 4.84 10.56
N LEU A 51 -0.02 4.23 10.79
CA LEU A 51 0.27 3.48 12.02
C LEU A 51 0.01 4.25 13.33
N PRO A 52 0.41 5.53 13.48
CA PRO A 52 0.05 6.36 14.63
C PRO A 52 -1.45 6.63 14.77
N LEU A 53 -2.20 6.68 13.66
CA LEU A 53 -3.66 6.84 13.68
C LEU A 53 -4.37 5.57 14.19
N PHE A 54 -3.73 4.41 14.04
CA PHE A 54 -4.11 3.15 14.68
C PHE A 54 -3.45 2.95 16.06
N GLY A 55 -2.87 4.02 16.64
CA GLY A 55 -2.04 4.01 17.83
C GLY A 55 -2.68 3.53 19.14
N CYS A 56 -3.90 2.99 19.11
CA CYS A 56 -4.53 2.36 20.28
C CYS A 56 -4.54 0.82 20.24
N ILE A 57 -4.08 0.16 19.18
CA ILE A 57 -4.14 -1.30 19.12
C ILE A 57 -2.75 -1.89 18.93
N GLU A 58 -2.19 -2.43 20.01
CA GLU A 58 -0.99 -3.26 19.96
C GLU A 58 -1.25 -4.43 18.99
N LYS A 59 -0.28 -4.74 18.11
CA LYS A 59 -0.46 -5.74 17.04
C LYS A 59 -1.02 -7.07 17.54
N GLY A 60 -0.60 -7.51 18.73
CA GLY A 60 -1.10 -8.76 19.34
C GLY A 60 -2.58 -8.71 19.72
N GLN A 61 -3.06 -7.54 20.14
CA GLN A 61 -4.48 -7.31 20.47
C GLN A 61 -5.31 -7.21 19.19
N ALA A 62 -4.81 -6.51 18.16
CA ALA A 62 -5.49 -6.37 16.87
C ALA A 62 -5.79 -7.71 16.19
N TYR A 63 -4.85 -8.66 16.26
CA TYR A 63 -5.06 -9.99 15.69
C TYR A 63 -6.17 -10.76 16.42
N LYS A 64 -6.23 -10.65 17.76
CA LYS A 64 -7.29 -11.28 18.56
C LYS A 64 -8.65 -10.66 18.27
N ASP A 65 -8.72 -9.33 18.24
CA ASP A 65 -9.97 -8.60 17.99
C ASP A 65 -10.52 -8.92 16.58
N LEU A 66 -9.64 -9.03 15.58
CA LEU A 66 -10.02 -9.42 14.22
C LEU A 66 -10.49 -10.88 14.13
N GLU A 67 -9.85 -11.79 14.87
CA GLU A 67 -10.26 -13.20 14.92
C GLU A 67 -11.63 -13.37 15.60
N GLU A 68 -11.88 -12.63 16.68
CA GLU A 68 -13.16 -12.64 17.38
C GLU A 68 -14.30 -12.07 16.51
N LEU A 69 -14.05 -10.94 15.81
CA LEU A 69 -15.00 -10.39 14.84
C LEU A 69 -15.33 -11.40 13.73
N ARG A 70 -14.33 -12.12 13.23
CA ARG A 70 -14.52 -13.12 12.18
C ARG A 70 -15.39 -14.29 12.64
N LEU A 71 -15.20 -14.77 13.87
CA LEU A 71 -16.02 -15.82 14.48
C LEU A 71 -17.47 -15.36 14.69
N LEU A 72 -17.68 -14.11 15.08
CA LEU A 72 -19.02 -13.53 15.23
C LEU A 72 -19.76 -13.42 13.89
N ASP A 73 -19.05 -13.02 12.84
CA ASP A 73 -19.59 -12.98 11.48
C ASP A 73 -19.94 -14.38 10.97
N GLU A 74 -19.05 -15.36 11.12
CA GLU A 74 -19.30 -16.76 10.74
C GLU A 74 -20.57 -17.30 11.44
N LYS A 75 -20.72 -17.09 12.76
CA LYS A 75 -21.93 -17.44 13.51
C LYS A 75 -23.18 -16.69 13.05
N ARG A 76 -23.04 -15.45 12.57
CA ARG A 76 -24.16 -14.67 12.02
C ARG A 76 -24.58 -15.22 10.66
N PHE A 77 -23.62 -15.58 9.81
CA PHE A 77 -23.86 -16.23 8.52
C PHE A 77 -24.51 -17.60 8.68
N GLU A 78 -24.07 -18.43 9.62
CA GLU A 78 -24.71 -19.73 9.90
C GLU A 78 -26.15 -19.59 10.40
N ARG A 79 -26.43 -18.57 11.21
CA ARG A 79 -27.81 -18.29 11.65
C ARG A 79 -28.67 -17.83 10.48
N LEU A 80 -28.16 -16.93 9.63
CA LEU A 80 -28.87 -16.47 8.45
C LEU A 80 -29.11 -17.58 7.42
N SER A 81 -28.16 -18.50 7.25
CA SER A 81 -28.31 -19.63 6.33
C SER A 81 -29.32 -20.65 6.84
N ARG A 82 -29.41 -20.88 8.16
CA ARG A 82 -30.44 -21.74 8.77
C ARG A 82 -31.84 -21.13 8.78
N SER A 83 -31.98 -19.80 8.86
CA SER A 83 -33.28 -19.12 8.81
C SER A 83 -33.86 -18.97 7.39
N ARG A 84 -33.11 -19.35 6.35
CA ARG A 84 -33.56 -19.32 4.94
C ARG A 84 -33.80 -20.71 4.34
N SER A 85 -33.72 -21.76 5.15
CA SER A 85 -34.02 -23.16 4.80
C SER A 85 -35.39 -23.60 5.31
#